data_AF-A0A843KL68-F1
#
_entry.id   AF-A0A843KL68-F1
#
_cell.length_a   1.000
_cell.length_b   1.000
_cell.length_c   1.000
_cell.angle_alpha   90.00
_cell.angle_beta   90.00
_cell.angle_gamma   90.00
#
_symmetry.space_group_name_H-M   'P 1'
#
loop_
_entity.id
_entity.type
_entity.pdbx_description
1 polymer ?
#
loop_
_entity_poly.entity_id
_entity_poly.type
_entity_poly.pdbx_seq_one_letter_code
_entity_poly.pdbx_strand_id
1 'polypeptide(L)'
;MEINSLQDSGAPITQSIEAVKSLLAYVGRASDPLPTSLELPDKRCILVLSNKKDVYYTVTPNGCSCPSAAYRPGKPCKHQRKYFPEPTKAGMGYTRPMTMAETLEDHERRLPNLPKSYQRMVRAAREEAKADPDSFKASGKWPGGQNGPVDPDTIDTKPSIIREMLIDCGHDTTLRDVAYWQKKQGQEA
;
A
#
# COMPACT_ATOMS: atom_id res chain seq x y z
N MET A 1 28.98 37.42 -6.32
CA MET A 1 28.17 36.21 -6.60
C MET A 1 27.01 36.25 -5.63
N GLU A 2 25.81 36.52 -6.15
CA GLU A 2 24.61 36.68 -5.33
C GLU A 2 24.23 35.31 -4.78
N ILE A 3 24.39 35.14 -3.46
CA ILE A 3 23.89 33.98 -2.74
C ILE A 3 22.38 34.23 -2.64
N ASN A 4 21.63 33.81 -3.66
CA ASN A 4 20.18 33.97 -3.69
C ASN A 4 19.59 33.37 -2.41
N SER A 5 19.15 34.24 -1.52
CA SER A 5 18.66 33.96 -0.19
C SER A 5 17.58 32.88 -0.25
N LEU A 6 17.89 31.71 0.31
CA LEU A 6 17.01 30.52 0.42
C LEU A 6 15.66 30.77 1.12
N GLN A 7 15.43 31.96 1.67
CA GLN A 7 14.35 32.24 2.62
C GLN A 7 13.39 33.34 2.17
N ASP A 8 13.67 34.08 1.08
CA ASP A 8 12.93 35.30 0.73
C ASP A 8 11.84 35.10 -0.34
N SER A 9 11.82 33.94 -0.99
CA SER A 9 10.68 33.54 -1.83
C SER A 9 9.67 32.82 -0.94
N GLY A 10 8.46 33.37 -0.77
CA GLY A 10 7.38 32.78 0.04
C GLY A 10 6.94 31.34 -0.32
N ALA A 11 7.56 30.70 -1.32
CA ALA A 11 7.42 29.30 -1.67
C ALA A 11 8.78 28.58 -1.73
N PRO A 12 8.83 27.28 -1.38
CA PRO A 12 10.07 26.48 -1.44
C PRO A 12 10.53 26.27 -2.90
N ILE A 13 11.75 26.70 -3.21
CA ILE A 13 12.38 26.57 -4.54
C ILE A 13 13.36 25.38 -4.56
N THR A 14 13.41 24.64 -5.68
CA THR A 14 14.40 23.57 -5.92
C THR A 14 15.82 24.13 -6.07
N GLN A 15 16.80 23.45 -5.47
CA GLN A 15 18.19 23.88 -5.47
C GLN A 15 19.07 22.99 -6.35
N SER A 16 19.97 23.59 -7.12
CA SER A 16 20.98 22.86 -7.90
C SER A 16 22.08 22.28 -7.00
N ILE A 17 22.77 21.25 -7.48
CA ILE A 17 23.87 20.62 -6.72
C ILE A 17 25.00 21.61 -6.47
N GLU A 18 25.33 22.45 -7.44
CA GLU A 18 26.42 23.43 -7.34
C GLU A 18 26.14 24.46 -6.25
N ALA A 19 24.90 24.94 -6.15
CA ALA A 19 24.47 25.84 -5.09
C ALA A 19 24.56 25.16 -3.71
N VAL A 20 24.22 23.88 -3.61
CA VAL A 20 24.35 23.13 -2.34
C VAL A 20 25.81 22.87 -1.99
N LYS A 21 26.67 22.57 -2.96
CA LYS A 21 28.11 22.40 -2.76
C LYS A 21 28.78 23.69 -2.30
N SER A 22 28.42 24.84 -2.87
CA SER A 22 28.96 26.13 -2.43
C SER A 22 28.50 26.50 -1.02
N LEU A 23 27.24 26.19 -0.67
CA LEU A 23 26.74 26.32 0.71
C LEU A 23 27.49 25.43 1.69
N LEU A 24 27.76 24.17 1.33
CA LEU A 24 28.52 23.26 2.18
C LEU A 24 29.97 23.70 2.37
N ALA A 25 30.61 24.19 1.30
CA ALA A 25 31.96 24.74 1.35
C ALA A 25 32.02 25.97 2.27
N TYR A 26 31.02 26.85 2.20
CA TYR A 26 30.91 28.01 3.09
C TYR A 26 30.73 27.61 4.56
N VAL A 27 29.92 26.58 4.82
CA VAL A 27 29.70 26.04 6.17
C VAL A 27 30.90 25.21 6.68
N GLY A 28 31.87 24.91 5.82
CA GLY A 28 33.04 24.09 6.16
C GLY A 28 32.72 22.60 6.30
N ARG A 29 31.65 22.11 5.67
CA ARG A 29 31.32 20.67 5.61
C ARG A 29 31.85 20.05 4.33
N ALA A 30 32.40 18.83 4.44
CA ALA A 30 32.81 18.04 3.28
C ALA A 30 31.60 17.71 2.40
N SER A 31 31.73 17.93 1.09
CA SER A 31 30.68 17.67 0.10
C SER A 31 30.68 16.22 -0.43
N ASP A 32 31.74 15.46 -0.17
CA ASP A 32 31.94 14.10 -0.70
C ASP A 32 31.97 13.07 0.45
N PRO A 33 31.05 12.08 0.46
CA PRO A 33 29.96 11.84 -0.50
C PRO A 33 28.78 12.81 -0.34
N LEU A 34 28.04 13.05 -1.43
CA LEU A 34 26.88 13.95 -1.41
C LEU A 34 25.86 13.49 -0.36
N PRO A 35 25.55 14.34 0.64
CA PRO A 35 24.65 13.97 1.73
C PRO A 35 23.20 13.82 1.25
N THR A 36 22.56 12.71 1.60
CA THR A 36 21.17 12.40 1.22
C THR A 36 20.15 13.43 1.74
N SER A 37 20.41 13.96 2.93
CA SER A 37 19.57 14.97 3.58
C SER A 37 20.46 15.96 4.32
N LEU A 38 20.24 17.25 4.07
CA LEU A 38 20.94 18.34 4.73
C LEU A 38 19.95 19.16 5.52
N GLU A 39 20.16 19.19 6.83
CA GLU A 39 19.43 20.07 7.73
C GLU A 39 20.17 21.41 7.77
N LEU A 40 19.48 22.49 7.43
CA LEU A 40 20.03 23.83 7.61
C LEU A 40 19.99 24.22 9.09
N PRO A 41 20.91 25.08 9.57
CA PRO A 41 21.04 25.45 10.98
C PRO A 41 19.77 26.07 11.57
N ASP A 42 18.89 26.63 10.75
CA ASP A 42 17.63 27.23 11.18
C ASP A 42 16.52 26.20 11.47
N LYS A 43 16.76 24.89 11.31
CA LYS A 43 15.84 23.75 11.58
C LYS A 43 14.47 23.79 10.89
N ARG A 44 14.16 24.84 10.12
CA ARG A 44 12.89 25.03 9.40
C ARG A 44 12.93 24.46 7.98
N CYS A 45 14.13 24.24 7.44
CA CYS A 45 14.33 23.83 6.05
C CYS A 45 15.26 22.63 5.97
N ILE A 46 14.84 21.61 5.24
CA ILE A 46 15.62 20.41 4.97
C ILE A 46 15.76 20.27 3.45
N LEU A 47 17.00 20.10 2.99
CA LEU A 47 17.31 19.83 1.59
C LEU A 47 17.39 18.31 1.41
N VAL A 48 16.56 17.78 0.52
CA VAL A 48 16.46 16.33 0.25
C VAL A 48 16.93 16.06 -1.17
N LEU A 49 17.92 15.18 -1.30
CA LEU A 49 18.45 14.77 -2.59
C LEU A 49 17.41 13.97 -3.38
N SER A 50 17.27 14.27 -4.67
CA SER A 50 16.39 13.50 -5.56
C SER A 50 16.93 12.10 -5.81
N ASN A 51 16.07 11.13 -6.15
CA ASN A 51 16.53 9.78 -6.48
C ASN A 51 17.49 9.75 -7.67
N LYS A 52 17.34 10.70 -8.61
CA LYS A 52 18.25 10.86 -9.75
C LYS A 52 19.57 11.53 -9.37
N LYS A 53 19.66 12.08 -8.16
CA LYS A 53 20.80 12.83 -7.60
C LYS A 53 21.13 14.14 -8.33
N ASP A 54 20.20 14.65 -9.14
CA ASP A 54 20.41 15.85 -9.98
C ASP A 54 20.09 17.18 -9.26
N VAL A 55 19.21 17.14 -8.27
CA VAL A 55 18.58 18.34 -7.67
C VAL A 55 18.27 18.06 -6.20
N TYR A 56 18.34 19.10 -5.36
CA TYR A 56 17.86 19.08 -3.98
C TYR A 56 16.48 19.75 -3.87
N TYR A 57 15.52 19.04 -3.29
CA TYR A 57 14.22 19.60 -2.94
C TYR A 57 14.29 20.29 -1.57
N THR A 58 13.75 21.50 -1.49
CA THR A 58 13.56 22.19 -0.20
C THR A 58 12.25 21.70 0.42
N VAL A 59 12.34 21.27 1.67
CA VAL A 59 11.22 20.82 2.48
C VAL A 59 11.11 21.78 3.66
N THR A 60 9.95 22.43 3.76
CA THR A 60 9.56 23.25 4.91
C THR A 60 8.34 22.61 5.57
N PRO A 61 8.01 22.96 6.83
CA PRO A 61 6.80 22.47 7.47
C PRO A 61 5.52 22.84 6.68
N ASN A 62 5.53 24.00 6.01
CA ASN A 62 4.38 24.53 5.31
C ASN A 62 4.32 24.11 3.82
N GLY A 63 5.42 23.63 3.24
CA GLY A 63 5.53 23.45 1.79
C GLY A 63 6.71 22.57 1.36
N CYS A 64 6.68 22.05 0.15
CA CYS A 64 7.80 21.29 -0.41
C CYS A 64 7.92 21.64 -1.89
N SER A 65 9.15 21.77 -2.39
CA SER A 65 9.40 22.07 -3.80
C SER A 65 9.25 20.85 -4.72
N CYS A 66 8.87 19.69 -4.19
CA CYS A 66 8.76 18.47 -4.98
C CYS A 66 7.55 18.52 -5.94
N PRO A 67 7.63 17.83 -7.09
CA PRO A 67 6.51 17.77 -8.04
C PRO A 67 5.22 17.27 -7.41
N SER A 68 5.30 16.35 -6.43
CA SER A 68 4.12 15.85 -5.73
C SER A 68 3.37 16.93 -4.94
N ALA A 69 4.07 17.94 -4.42
CA ALA A 69 3.43 19.06 -3.73
C ALA A 69 2.80 20.04 -4.73
N ALA A 70 3.44 20.26 -5.89
CA ALA A 70 2.88 21.07 -6.97
C ALA A 70 1.57 20.48 -7.53
N TYR A 71 1.51 19.16 -7.74
CA TYR A 71 0.30 18.50 -8.25
C TYR A 71 -0.81 18.28 -7.21
N ARG A 72 -0.50 18.35 -5.90
CA ARG A 72 -1.45 18.08 -4.82
C ARG A 72 -1.36 19.16 -3.72
N PRO A 73 -1.82 20.38 -4.01
CA PRO A 73 -1.78 21.45 -3.03
C PRO A 73 -2.62 21.10 -1.79
N GLY A 74 -2.14 21.48 -0.60
CA GLY A 74 -2.81 21.25 0.68
C GLY A 74 -2.69 19.84 1.28
N LYS A 75 -2.05 18.88 0.60
CA LYS A 75 -1.75 17.56 1.18
C LYS A 75 -0.26 17.40 1.45
N PRO A 76 0.15 16.89 2.63
CA PRO A 76 1.56 16.73 2.93
C PRO A 76 2.20 15.65 2.06
N CYS A 77 3.30 16.01 1.39
CA CYS A 77 4.01 15.11 0.48
C CYS A 77 4.86 14.08 1.24
N LYS A 78 5.40 13.07 0.52
CA LYS A 78 6.26 12.04 1.11
C LYS A 78 7.48 12.61 1.85
N HIS A 79 8.04 13.72 1.36
CA HIS A 79 9.18 14.37 1.98
C HIS A 79 8.80 15.04 3.30
N GLN A 80 7.72 15.82 3.32
CA GLN A 80 7.23 16.44 4.56
C GLN A 80 6.91 15.38 5.62
N ARG A 81 6.18 14.31 5.27
CA ARG A 81 5.86 13.24 6.23
C ARG A 81 7.08 12.53 6.82
N LYS A 82 8.19 12.47 6.08
CA LYS A 82 9.41 11.79 6.51
C LYS A 82 10.24 12.66 7.47
N TYR A 83 10.36 13.94 7.16
CA TYR A 83 11.26 14.84 7.90
C TYR A 83 10.54 15.75 8.90
N PHE A 84 9.27 16.05 8.65
CA PHE A 84 8.36 16.78 9.53
C PHE A 84 7.10 15.93 9.73
N PRO A 85 7.19 14.80 10.44
CA PRO A 85 5.98 14.11 10.86
C PRO A 85 5.17 15.08 11.71
N GLU A 86 4.05 15.58 11.19
CA GLU A 86 3.07 16.23 12.05
C GLU A 86 2.72 15.23 13.15
N PRO A 87 2.57 15.67 14.42
CA PRO A 87 1.93 14.85 15.42
C PRO A 87 0.53 14.59 14.89
N THR A 88 0.33 13.42 14.29
CA THR A 88 -0.99 12.98 13.87
C THR A 88 -1.87 13.13 15.09
N LYS A 89 -2.90 13.99 14.99
CA LYS A 89 -3.92 14.09 16.02
C LYS A 89 -4.39 12.66 16.26
N ALA A 90 -4.06 12.13 17.44
CA ALA A 90 -4.37 10.77 17.83
C ALA A 90 -5.89 10.59 17.69
N GLY A 91 -6.33 9.96 16.60
CA GLY A 91 -7.76 9.86 16.29
C GLY A 91 -8.12 9.78 14.81
N MET A 92 -7.22 10.07 13.86
CA MET A 92 -7.56 10.01 12.44
C MET A 92 -6.53 9.24 11.61
N GLY A 93 -6.68 7.91 11.56
CA GLY A 93 -6.22 7.14 10.40
C GLY A 93 -5.12 6.10 10.60
N TYR A 94 -4.78 5.70 11.84
CA TYR A 94 -4.13 4.41 12.04
C TYR A 94 -5.14 3.44 12.65
N THR A 95 -5.62 2.49 11.84
CA THR A 95 -6.18 1.25 12.36
C THR A 95 -5.08 0.58 13.18
N ARG A 96 -5.08 0.79 14.51
CA ARG A 96 -4.37 -0.11 15.40
C ARG A 96 -4.84 -1.53 15.06
N PRO A 97 -3.97 -2.53 14.97
CA PRO A 97 -4.43 -3.91 14.91
C PRO A 97 -5.26 -4.16 16.18
N MET A 98 -6.58 -4.17 16.04
CA MET A 98 -7.48 -4.46 17.13
C MET A 98 -7.41 -5.95 17.42
N THR A 99 -7.45 -6.29 18.71
CA THR A 99 -7.60 -7.69 19.11
C THR A 99 -9.00 -8.20 18.70
N MET A 100 -9.17 -9.52 18.56
CA MET A 100 -10.49 -10.10 18.27
C MET A 100 -11.55 -9.75 19.32
N ALA A 101 -11.15 -9.56 20.58
CA ALA A 101 -12.07 -9.10 21.63
C ALA A 101 -12.49 -7.64 21.40
N GLU A 102 -11.54 -6.77 21.07
CA GLU A 102 -11.77 -5.35 20.84
C GLU A 102 -12.66 -5.10 19.60
N THR A 103 -12.52 -5.92 18.55
CA THR A 103 -13.40 -5.83 17.36
C THR A 103 -14.84 -6.24 17.67
N LEU A 104 -15.03 -7.27 18.51
CA LEU A 104 -16.35 -7.69 18.96
C LEU A 104 -17.01 -6.61 19.81
N GLU A 105 -16.29 -6.03 20.76
CA GLU A 105 -16.83 -4.92 21.58
C GLU A 105 -17.18 -3.69 20.74
N ASP A 106 -16.35 -3.34 19.74
CA ASP A 106 -16.66 -2.22 18.85
C ASP A 106 -17.90 -2.47 18.00
N HIS A 107 -18.09 -3.72 17.57
CA HIS A 107 -19.29 -4.15 16.87
C HIS A 107 -20.54 -4.01 17.75
N GLU A 108 -20.47 -4.42 19.02
CA GLU A 108 -21.57 -4.25 19.98
C GLU A 108 -21.90 -2.79 20.23
N ARG A 109 -20.88 -1.93 20.38
CA ARG A 109 -21.07 -0.48 20.51
C ARG A 109 -21.75 0.15 19.29
N ARG A 110 -21.45 -0.36 18.09
CA ARG A 110 -22.02 0.14 16.84
C ARG A 110 -23.41 -0.42 16.55
N LEU A 111 -23.81 -1.54 17.15
CA LEU A 111 -25.06 -2.25 16.87
C LEU A 111 -26.32 -1.35 16.85
N PRO A 112 -26.49 -0.38 17.77
CA PRO A 112 -27.64 0.54 17.76
C PRO A 112 -27.68 1.47 16.53
N ASN A 113 -26.53 1.75 15.92
CA ASN A 113 -26.41 2.60 14.74
C ASN A 113 -26.61 1.82 13.43
N LEU A 114 -26.60 0.48 13.48
CA LEU A 114 -26.85 -0.34 12.30
C LEU A 114 -28.34 -0.37 11.92
N PRO A 115 -28.68 -0.69 10.66
CA PRO A 115 -30.06 -0.83 10.22
C PRO A 115 -30.86 -1.79 11.08
N LYS A 116 -32.15 -1.50 11.30
CA LYS A 116 -33.03 -2.30 12.18
C LYS A 116 -33.14 -3.77 11.75
N SER A 117 -33.02 -4.10 10.46
CA SER A 117 -32.98 -5.48 9.96
C SER A 117 -31.79 -6.25 10.52
N TYR A 118 -30.62 -5.61 10.56
CA TYR A 118 -29.40 -6.17 11.13
C TYR A 118 -29.51 -6.37 12.64
N GLN A 119 -30.07 -5.39 13.36
CA GLN A 119 -30.32 -5.51 14.80
C GLN A 119 -31.23 -6.70 15.14
N ARG A 120 -32.29 -6.91 14.34
CA ARG A 120 -33.21 -8.06 14.50
C ARG A 120 -32.51 -9.39 14.25
N MET A 121 -31.69 -9.47 13.20
CA MET A 121 -30.88 -10.65 12.91
C MET A 121 -29.94 -10.99 14.06
N VAL A 122 -29.19 -10.01 14.57
CA VAL A 122 -28.24 -10.22 15.68
C VAL A 122 -28.97 -10.63 16.96
N ARG A 123 -30.14 -10.06 17.24
CA ARG A 123 -30.97 -10.46 18.38
C ARG A 123 -31.46 -11.91 18.23
N ALA A 124 -31.97 -12.28 17.06
CA ALA A 124 -32.46 -13.63 16.78
C ALA A 124 -31.34 -14.68 16.93
N ALA A 125 -30.16 -14.43 16.36
CA ALA A 125 -29.02 -15.33 16.49
C ALA A 125 -28.57 -15.52 17.96
N ARG A 126 -28.63 -14.45 18.77
CA ARG A 126 -28.33 -14.52 20.22
C ARG A 126 -29.39 -15.28 21.00
N GLU A 127 -30.65 -15.20 20.59
CA GLU A 127 -31.77 -15.92 21.22
C GLU A 127 -31.71 -17.42 20.90
N GLU A 128 -31.43 -17.76 19.63
CA GLU A 128 -31.20 -19.13 19.18
C GLU A 128 -30.02 -19.79 19.89
N ALA A 129 -28.88 -19.07 20.01
CA ALA A 129 -27.71 -19.56 20.75
C ALA A 129 -27.97 -19.77 22.25
N LYS A 130 -28.93 -19.05 22.85
CA LYS A 130 -29.35 -19.27 24.24
C LYS A 130 -30.37 -20.40 24.39
N ALA A 131 -31.18 -20.63 23.36
CA ALA A 131 -32.21 -21.65 23.36
C ALA A 131 -31.63 -23.06 23.22
N ASP A 132 -30.46 -23.21 22.60
CA ASP A 132 -29.81 -24.51 22.42
C ASP A 132 -28.29 -24.45 22.69
N PRO A 133 -27.87 -24.41 23.97
CA PRO A 133 -26.46 -24.31 24.36
C PRO A 133 -25.64 -25.58 24.06
N ASP A 134 -26.31 -26.71 23.77
CA ASP A 134 -25.68 -28.03 23.51
C ASP A 134 -25.76 -28.47 22.03
N SER A 135 -26.26 -27.62 21.13
CA SER A 135 -26.28 -27.90 19.70
C SER A 135 -24.91 -27.67 19.05
N PHE A 136 -23.99 -28.60 19.32
CA PHE A 136 -22.75 -28.75 18.56
C PHE A 136 -22.98 -29.30 17.14
N LYS A 137 -24.20 -29.30 16.63
CA LYS A 137 -24.49 -29.83 15.29
C LYS A 137 -24.54 -28.69 14.31
N ALA A 138 -23.48 -28.56 13.52
CA ALA A 138 -23.55 -27.86 12.24
C ALA A 138 -24.69 -28.51 11.43
N SER A 139 -25.85 -27.86 11.38
CA SER A 139 -27.00 -28.29 10.58
C SER A 139 -26.74 -27.94 9.12
N GLY A 140 -25.78 -28.62 8.52
CA GLY A 140 -25.40 -28.53 7.13
C GLY A 140 -24.58 -29.76 6.78
N LYS A 141 -25.21 -30.75 6.13
CA LYS A 141 -24.49 -31.90 5.56
C LYS A 141 -23.66 -31.37 4.40
N TRP A 142 -22.35 -31.24 4.60
CA TRP A 142 -21.43 -30.92 3.53
C TRP A 142 -21.39 -32.09 2.53
N PRO A 143 -21.45 -31.82 1.21
CA PRO A 143 -21.46 -32.85 0.16
C PRO A 143 -20.03 -33.38 -0.16
N GLY A 144 -19.19 -33.45 0.87
CA GLY A 144 -17.87 -34.10 0.91
C GLY A 144 -17.50 -34.50 2.34
N GLY A 145 -18.47 -34.56 3.26
CA GLY A 145 -18.22 -34.56 4.70
C GLY A 145 -17.88 -33.16 5.23
N GLN A 146 -18.12 -32.95 6.53
CA GLN A 146 -18.18 -31.66 7.23
C GLN A 146 -16.83 -30.93 7.41
N ASN A 147 -15.89 -30.97 6.46
CA ASN A 147 -14.51 -30.46 6.66
C ASN A 147 -13.90 -30.84 8.03
N GLY A 148 -14.27 -32.04 8.50
CA GLY A 148 -13.56 -32.73 9.55
C GLY A 148 -12.36 -33.47 8.95
N PRO A 149 -11.44 -33.95 9.80
CA PRO A 149 -10.30 -34.75 9.36
C PRO A 149 -10.76 -35.90 8.46
N VAL A 150 -10.09 -36.10 7.33
CA VAL A 150 -10.33 -37.24 6.43
C VAL A 150 -9.55 -38.43 6.97
N ASP A 151 -10.23 -39.54 7.26
CA ASP A 151 -9.57 -40.80 7.63
C ASP A 151 -8.75 -41.34 6.43
N PRO A 152 -7.47 -41.64 6.61
CA PRO A 152 -6.59 -42.04 5.50
C PRO A 152 -6.99 -43.37 4.85
N ASP A 153 -7.77 -44.20 5.56
CA ASP A 153 -8.15 -45.56 5.11
C ASP A 153 -9.36 -45.56 4.16
N THR A 154 -10.04 -44.43 3.98
CA THR A 154 -11.19 -44.30 3.04
C THR A 154 -10.79 -43.59 1.74
N ILE A 155 -9.50 -43.32 1.56
CA ILE A 155 -8.98 -42.75 0.32
C ILE A 155 -9.00 -43.87 -0.72
N ASP A 156 -10.04 -43.88 -1.55
CA ASP A 156 -10.02 -44.65 -2.79
C ASP A 156 -8.82 -44.17 -3.61
N THR A 157 -7.72 -44.92 -3.58
CA THR A 157 -6.57 -44.77 -4.47
C THR A 157 -7.00 -45.13 -5.88
N LYS A 158 -7.76 -44.23 -6.52
CA LYS A 158 -7.77 -44.16 -7.97
C LYS A 158 -6.34 -43.82 -8.38
N PRO A 159 -5.70 -44.61 -9.24
CA PRO A 159 -4.36 -44.26 -9.71
C PRO A 159 -4.47 -42.87 -10.33
N SER A 160 -3.82 -41.89 -9.70
CA SER A 160 -3.62 -40.60 -10.32
C SER A 160 -2.93 -40.90 -11.64
N ILE A 161 -3.60 -40.66 -12.75
CA ILE A 161 -2.93 -40.54 -14.04
C ILE A 161 -1.91 -39.43 -13.81
N ILE A 162 -0.66 -39.81 -13.60
CA ILE A 162 0.48 -38.91 -13.73
C ILE A 162 0.52 -38.60 -15.22
N ARG A 163 -0.34 -37.69 -15.65
CA ARG A 163 -0.14 -36.98 -16.89
C ARG A 163 1.00 -36.04 -16.53
N GLU A 164 2.21 -36.32 -17.02
CA GLU A 164 3.24 -35.30 -17.10
C GLU A 164 2.57 -34.02 -17.58
N MET A 165 2.45 -33.03 -16.69
CA MET A 165 2.01 -31.71 -17.08
C MET A 165 3.19 -31.09 -17.82
N LEU A 166 3.33 -31.45 -19.09
CA LEU A 166 4.21 -30.73 -20.00
C LEU A 166 3.59 -29.34 -20.15
N ILE A 167 4.14 -28.38 -19.41
CA ILE A 167 3.82 -26.97 -19.57
C ILE A 167 4.41 -26.59 -20.93
N ASP A 168 3.57 -26.65 -21.96
CA ASP A 168 3.94 -26.18 -23.29
C ASP A 168 4.03 -24.64 -23.21
N CYS A 169 5.24 -24.13 -22.99
CA CYS A 169 5.55 -22.70 -23.05
C CYS A 169 5.54 -22.18 -24.50
N GLY A 170 5.13 -22.99 -25.48
CA GLY A 170 4.83 -22.55 -26.82
C GLY A 170 3.74 -21.48 -26.79
N HIS A 171 3.94 -20.40 -27.54
CA HIS A 171 2.94 -19.34 -27.71
C HIS A 171 1.59 -19.97 -28.09
N ASP A 172 0.55 -19.73 -27.29
CA ASP A 172 -0.84 -20.13 -27.60
C ASP A 172 -1.28 -19.43 -28.89
N THR A 173 -0.86 -19.94 -30.04
CA THR A 173 -1.33 -19.47 -31.34
C THR A 173 -2.80 -19.85 -31.43
N THR A 174 -3.65 -18.85 -31.30
CA THR A 174 -5.08 -19.07 -31.42
C THR A 174 -5.39 -19.50 -32.86
N LEU A 175 -6.49 -20.22 -33.10
CA LEU A 175 -6.93 -20.57 -34.46
C LEU A 175 -7.01 -19.33 -35.39
N ARG A 176 -7.19 -18.15 -34.80
CA ARG A 176 -7.17 -16.86 -35.48
C ARG A 176 -5.78 -16.47 -35.98
N ASP A 177 -4.73 -16.74 -35.22
CA ASP A 177 -3.34 -16.45 -35.60
C ASP A 177 -2.88 -17.38 -36.73
N VAL A 178 -3.27 -18.66 -36.68
CA VAL A 178 -3.00 -19.62 -37.76
C VAL A 178 -3.64 -19.14 -39.07
N ALA A 179 -4.91 -18.73 -39.03
CA ALA A 179 -5.62 -18.22 -40.20
C ALA A 179 -4.99 -16.91 -40.74
N TYR A 180 -4.51 -16.04 -39.86
CA TYR A 180 -3.83 -14.81 -40.24
C TYR A 180 -2.51 -15.10 -40.99
N TRP A 181 -1.67 -16.01 -40.46
CA TRP A 181 -0.42 -16.39 -41.10
C TRP A 181 -0.62 -17.15 -42.42
N GLN A 182 -1.63 -18.01 -42.50
CA GLN A 182 -1.95 -18.75 -43.72
C GLN A 182 -2.43 -17.82 -44.84
N LYS A 183 -3.20 -16.78 -44.51
CA LYS A 183 -3.64 -15.76 -45.48
C LYS A 183 -2.48 -14.87 -45.94
N LYS A 184 -1.53 -14.56 -45.05
CA LYS A 184 -0.34 -13.76 -45.38
C LYS A 184 0.60 -14.49 -46.34
N GLN A 185 0.83 -15.79 -46.14
CA GLN A 185 1.66 -16.63 -47.02
C GLN A 185 1.07 -16.80 -48.43
N GLY A 186 -0.26 -16.71 -48.58
CA GLY A 186 -0.93 -16.76 -49.88
C GLY A 186 -0.95 -15.44 -50.67
N GLN A 187 -0.46 -14.33 -50.10
CA GLN A 187 -0.40 -13.03 -50.77
C GLN A 187 1.00 -12.67 -51.29
N GLU A 188 2.03 -13.47 -50.99
CA GLU A 188 3.41 -13.27 -51.43
C GLU A 188 3.84 -14.26 -52.54
N ALA A 189 2.88 -14.86 -53.27
CA ALA A 189 3.11 -15.66 -54.48
C ALA A 189 2.48 -15.01 -55.71
#